data_AF-F0FW07-F1
#
_entry.id   AF-F0FW07-F1
#
_cell.length_a   1.000
_cell.length_b   1.000
_cell.length_c   1.000
_cell.angle_alpha   90.00
_cell.angle_beta   90.00
_cell.angle_gamma   90.00
#
_symmetry.space_group_name_H-M   'P 1'
#
loop_
_entity.id
_entity.type
_entity.pdbx_description
1 polymer ?
#
loop_
_entity_poly.entity_id
_entity_poly.type
_entity_poly.pdbx_seq_one_letter_code
_entity_poly.pdbx_strand_id
1 'polypeptide(L)'
;TLQTQKISLDPSNLPEYALRTTLRMLAAMVASLAFTLIYGTLAAKSRRAGMVLIPILDILQSVPVLGFISFTVTFFLALFPGRVLGAELAAIFAIFTSQAWNMTFSFYQSLRTVP
;
A
#
# COMPACT_ATOMS: atom_id res chain seq x y z
N THR A 1 -26.28 5.25 3.38
CA THR A 1 -26.54 4.25 2.32
C THR A 1 -25.49 4.44 1.25
N LEU A 2 -24.97 3.35 0.69
CA LEU A 2 -24.19 3.35 -0.54
C LEU A 2 -25.02 4.06 -1.60
N GLN A 3 -24.91 5.38 -1.70
CA GLN A 3 -25.52 6.11 -2.81
C GLN A 3 -24.72 5.71 -4.03
N THR A 4 -25.25 4.70 -4.70
CA THR A 4 -25.27 4.49 -6.14
C THR A 4 -24.87 5.77 -6.86
N GLN A 5 -23.56 6.00 -6.98
CA GLN A 5 -23.05 6.78 -8.09
C GLN A 5 -23.58 5.98 -9.28
N LYS A 6 -24.54 6.56 -10.03
CA LYS A 6 -25.06 5.92 -11.25
C LYS A 6 -23.82 5.55 -12.05
N ILE A 7 -23.46 4.27 -12.04
CA ILE A 7 -22.40 3.75 -12.88
C ILE A 7 -23.03 3.86 -14.25
N SER A 8 -22.72 4.96 -14.93
CA SER A 8 -23.21 5.17 -16.26
C SER A 8 -22.42 4.20 -17.11
N LEU A 9 -23.09 3.12 -17.55
CA LEU A 9 -22.55 2.02 -18.36
C LEU A 9 -22.15 2.47 -19.78
N ASP A 10 -22.18 3.77 -20.03
CA ASP A 10 -21.73 4.38 -21.25
C ASP A 10 -20.21 4.16 -21.42
N PRO A 11 -19.75 3.55 -22.54
CA PRO A 11 -18.34 3.28 -22.79
C PRO A 11 -17.45 4.53 -22.71
N SER A 12 -18.04 5.70 -22.90
CA SER A 12 -17.39 7.02 -22.84
C SER A 12 -16.97 7.45 -21.42
N ASN A 13 -17.49 6.83 -20.36
CA ASN A 13 -17.08 7.11 -18.97
C ASN A 13 -15.95 6.20 -18.47
N LEU A 14 -15.62 5.14 -19.23
CA LEU A 14 -14.51 4.24 -18.93
C LEU A 14 -13.16 4.96 -18.75
N PRO A 15 -12.79 5.99 -19.55
CA PRO A 15 -11.52 6.69 -19.37
C PRO A 15 -11.43 7.44 -18.04
N GLU A 16 -12.52 8.07 -17.56
CA GLU A 16 -12.51 8.78 -16.29
C GLU A 16 -12.41 7.82 -15.10
N TYR A 17 -13.15 6.70 -15.14
CA TYR A 17 -13.07 5.66 -14.11
C TYR A 17 -11.70 4.97 -14.08
N ALA A 18 -11.11 4.72 -15.26
CA ALA A 18 -9.75 4.22 -15.39
C ALA A 18 -8.77 5.21 -14.76
N LEU A 19 -8.86 6.50 -15.11
CA LEU A 19 -7.97 7.54 -14.59
C LEU A 19 -8.04 7.65 -13.07
N ARG A 20 -9.22 7.65 -12.47
CA ARG A 20 -9.36 7.67 -10.99
C ARG A 20 -8.70 6.45 -10.34
N THR A 21 -8.86 5.27 -10.93
CA THR A 21 -8.24 4.04 -10.43
C THR A 21 -6.72 4.08 -10.58
N THR A 22 -6.22 4.51 -11.74
CA THR A 22 -4.80 4.71 -12.01
C THR A 22 -4.18 5.71 -11.04
N LEU A 23 -4.84 6.85 -10.78
CA LEU A 23 -4.36 7.85 -9.83
C LEU A 23 -4.31 7.30 -8.40
N ARG A 24 -5.31 6.52 -7.98
CA ARG A 24 -5.31 5.87 -6.66
C ARG A 24 -4.15 4.87 -6.54
N MET A 25 -3.94 4.04 -7.57
CA MET A 25 -2.83 3.10 -7.60
C MET A 25 -1.48 3.81 -7.62
N LEU A 26 -1.34 4.89 -8.41
CA LEU A 26 -0.14 5.70 -8.50
C LEU A 26 0.19 6.33 -7.13
N ALA A 27 -0.79 6.92 -6.46
CA ALA A 27 -0.61 7.48 -5.13
C ALA A 27 -0.15 6.43 -4.11
N ALA A 28 -0.75 5.23 -4.15
CA ALA A 28 -0.32 4.12 -3.31
C ALA A 28 1.12 3.67 -3.63
N MET A 29 1.49 3.60 -4.91
CA MET A 29 2.85 3.26 -5.33
C MET A 29 3.88 4.32 -4.91
N VAL A 30 3.56 5.60 -5.02
CA VAL A 30 4.44 6.70 -4.55
C VAL A 30 4.64 6.60 -3.04
N ALA A 31 3.57 6.31 -2.29
CA ALA A 31 3.67 6.08 -0.85
C ALA A 31 4.53 4.85 -0.51
N SER A 32 4.36 3.74 -1.23
CA SER A 32 5.20 2.54 -1.09
C SER A 32 6.67 2.84 -1.38
N LEU A 33 6.95 3.57 -2.46
CA LEU A 33 8.31 3.97 -2.83
C LEU A 33 8.93 4.86 -1.75
N ALA A 34 8.22 5.88 -1.29
CA ALA A 34 8.70 6.76 -0.23
C ALA A 34 9.02 5.99 1.05
N PHE A 35 8.12 5.07 1.45
CA PHE A 35 8.37 4.17 2.57
C PHE A 35 9.62 3.32 2.34
N THR A 36 9.75 2.68 1.18
CA THR A 36 10.91 1.86 0.83
C THR A 36 12.21 2.63 0.91
N LEU A 37 12.25 3.84 0.36
CA LEU A 37 13.45 4.66 0.40
C LEU A 37 13.83 5.06 1.82
N ILE A 38 12.86 5.49 2.64
CA ILE A 38 13.13 5.90 4.03
C ILE A 38 13.51 4.69 4.89
N TYR A 39 12.67 3.65 4.89
CA TYR A 39 12.81 2.47 5.73
C TYR A 39 14.02 1.62 5.33
N GLY A 40 14.19 1.37 4.03
CA GLY A 40 15.30 0.59 3.50
C GLY A 40 16.65 1.28 3.69
N THR A 41 16.71 2.61 3.52
CA THR A 41 17.94 3.38 3.81
C THR A 41 18.28 3.34 5.30
N LEU A 42 17.28 3.48 6.19
CA LEU A 42 17.51 3.41 7.63
C LEU A 42 18.01 2.03 8.05
N ALA A 43 17.43 0.96 7.49
CA ALA A 43 17.88 -0.41 7.71
C ALA A 43 19.30 -0.64 7.18
N ALA A 44 19.66 -0.08 6.02
CA ALA A 44 20.97 -0.22 5.41
C ALA A 44 22.08 0.57 6.14
N LYS A 45 21.75 1.76 6.66
CA LYS A 45 22.74 2.66 7.29
C LYS A 45 23.32 2.10 8.60
N SER A 46 22.59 1.25 9.32
CA SER A 46 23.04 0.70 10.60
C SER A 46 22.82 -0.79 10.69
N ARG A 47 23.88 -1.54 11.02
CA ARG A 47 23.80 -2.99 11.25
C ARG A 47 22.78 -3.35 12.34
N ARG A 48 22.64 -2.52 13.37
CA ARG A 48 21.63 -2.71 14.44
C ARG A 48 20.22 -2.46 13.92
N ALA A 49 20.01 -1.42 13.11
CA ALA A 49 18.71 -1.13 12.52
C ALA A 49 18.28 -2.25 11.56
N GLY A 50 19.17 -2.72 10.70
CA GLY A 50 18.90 -3.85 9.80
C GLY A 50 18.53 -5.14 10.56
N MET A 51 19.18 -5.43 11.69
CA MET A 51 18.84 -6.59 12.53
C MET A 51 17.46 -6.54 13.19
N VAL A 52 16.80 -5.37 13.24
CA VAL A 52 15.46 -5.21 13.83
C VAL A 52 14.41 -4.96 12.76
N LEU A 53 14.67 -4.03 11.86
CA LEU A 53 13.75 -3.59 10.81
C LEU A 53 13.49 -4.69 9.77
N ILE A 54 14.52 -5.46 9.40
CA ILE A 54 14.39 -6.52 8.39
C ILE A 54 13.54 -7.69 8.93
N PRO A 55 13.76 -8.23 10.15
CA PRO A 55 12.87 -9.23 10.72
C PRO A 55 11.43 -8.75 10.92
N ILE A 56 11.22 -7.48 11.27
CA ILE A 56 9.87 -6.91 11.36
C ILE A 56 9.18 -6.94 9.99
N LEU A 57 9.88 -6.51 8.93
CA LEU A 57 9.38 -6.63 7.57
C LEU A 57 9.09 -8.08 7.17
N ASP A 58 9.94 -9.02 7.60
CA ASP A 58 9.81 -10.44 7.28
C ASP A 58 8.56 -11.06 7.92
N ILE A 59 8.30 -10.71 9.19
CA ILE A 59 7.07 -11.11 9.89
C ILE A 59 5.85 -10.48 9.22
N LEU A 60 5.90 -9.18 8.90
CA LEU A 60 4.77 -8.48 8.28
C LEU A 60 4.45 -9.00 6.88
N GLN A 61 5.46 -9.38 6.08
CA GLN A 61 5.23 -9.95 4.76
C GLN A 61 4.75 -11.40 4.80
N SER A 62 5.00 -12.13 5.88
CA SER A 62 4.52 -13.50 6.05
C SER A 62 2.99 -13.58 6.22
N VAL A 63 2.36 -12.48 6.63
CA VAL A 63 0.91 -12.43 6.84
C VAL A 63 0.19 -12.28 5.49
N PRO A 64 -0.81 -13.13 5.20
CA PRO A 64 -1.55 -13.05 3.95
C PRO A 64 -2.25 -11.71 3.79
N VAL A 65 -2.20 -11.16 2.58
CA VAL A 65 -2.92 -9.92 2.22
C VAL A 65 -4.41 -10.00 2.57
N LEU A 66 -5.03 -11.17 2.38
CA LEU A 66 -6.44 -11.40 2.75
C LEU A 66 -6.71 -11.19 4.25
N GLY A 67 -5.75 -11.55 5.12
CA GLY A 67 -5.83 -11.32 6.55
C GLY A 67 -5.77 -9.84 6.89
N PHE A 68 -4.87 -9.10 6.25
CA PHE A 68 -4.80 -7.64 6.40
C PHE A 68 -6.08 -6.95 5.92
N ILE A 69 -6.57 -7.31 4.73
CA ILE A 69 -7.76 -6.68 4.11
C ILE A 69 -9.00 -6.86 4.99
N SER A 70 -9.23 -8.05 5.53
CA SER A 70 -10.42 -8.34 6.35
C SER A 70 -10.53 -7.42 7.57
N PHE A 71 -9.41 -7.18 8.24
CA PHE A 71 -9.33 -6.26 9.37
C PHE A 71 -9.34 -4.80 8.93
N THR A 72 -8.49 -4.42 7.97
CA THR A 72 -8.29 -3.02 7.59
C THR A 72 -9.47 -2.42 6.84
N VAL A 73 -10.15 -3.17 5.97
CA VAL A 73 -11.38 -2.68 5.31
C VAL A 73 -12.42 -2.34 6.37
N THR A 74 -12.66 -3.24 7.31
CA THR A 74 -13.61 -3.02 8.41
C THR A 74 -13.21 -1.81 9.25
N PHE A 75 -11.92 -1.70 9.59
CA PHE A 75 -11.37 -0.56 10.35
C PHE A 75 -11.57 0.78 9.63
N PHE A 76 -11.17 0.90 8.36
CA PHE A 76 -11.25 2.15 7.60
C PHE A 76 -12.69 2.55 7.26
N LEU A 77 -13.57 1.58 7.01
CA LEU A 77 -15.01 1.85 6.82
C LEU A 77 -15.66 2.30 8.13
N ALA A 78 -15.28 1.72 9.27
CA ALA A 78 -15.76 2.15 10.59
C ALA A 78 -15.24 3.55 10.98
N LEU A 79 -14.03 3.91 10.55
CA LEU A 79 -13.44 5.23 10.81
C LEU A 79 -14.14 6.35 10.01
N PHE A 80 -14.67 6.03 8.82
CA PHE A 80 -15.37 6.98 7.94
C PHE A 80 -16.74 6.43 7.51
N PRO A 81 -17.70 6.28 8.43
CA PRO A 81 -18.98 5.65 8.15
C PRO A 81 -19.74 6.44 7.08
N GLY A 82 -20.13 5.76 6.00
CA GLY A 82 -20.91 6.35 4.91
C GLY A 82 -20.14 7.20 3.90
N ARG A 83 -18.80 7.31 4.00
CA ARG A 83 -17.97 8.05 3.03
C ARG A 83 -17.13 7.10 2.16
N VAL A 84 -17.06 7.37 0.86
CA VAL A 84 -16.24 6.62 -0.11
C VAL A 84 -14.75 6.63 0.26
N LEU A 85 -14.30 7.68 0.97
CA LEU A 85 -12.92 7.84 1.42
C LEU A 85 -12.40 6.68 2.28
N GLY A 86 -13.26 6.03 3.08
CA GLY A 86 -12.87 4.85 3.86
C GLY A 86 -12.50 3.65 2.97
N ALA A 87 -13.24 3.44 1.88
CA ALA A 87 -12.94 2.40 0.90
C ALA A 87 -11.67 2.72 0.08
N GLU A 88 -11.43 3.99 -0.25
CA GLU A 88 -10.22 4.41 -0.96
C GLU A 88 -8.97 4.24 -0.11
N LEU A 89 -9.02 4.61 1.17
CA LEU A 89 -7.93 4.40 2.11
C LEU A 89 -7.65 2.91 2.35
N ALA A 90 -8.70 2.09 2.48
CA ALA A 90 -8.54 0.64 2.59
C ALA A 90 -7.84 0.06 1.35
N ALA A 91 -8.21 0.52 0.16
CA ALA A 91 -7.56 0.10 -1.09
C ALA A 91 -6.10 0.57 -1.17
N ILE A 92 -5.80 1.82 -0.82
CA ILE A 92 -4.42 2.34 -0.76
C ILE A 92 -3.59 1.55 0.22
N PHE A 93 -4.12 1.28 1.42
CA PHE A 93 -3.45 0.48 2.44
C PHE A 93 -3.17 -0.94 1.92
N ALA A 94 -4.17 -1.60 1.32
CA ALA A 94 -4.01 -2.93 0.78
C ALA A 94 -2.91 -2.99 -0.30
N ILE A 95 -2.88 -2.03 -1.23
CA ILE A 95 -1.82 -1.93 -2.25
C ILE A 95 -0.48 -1.68 -1.57
N PHE A 96 -0.43 -0.71 -0.67
CA PHE A 96 0.79 -0.32 0.03
C PHE A 96 1.43 -1.50 0.74
N THR A 97 0.66 -2.20 1.59
CA THR A 97 1.12 -3.36 2.34
C THR A 97 1.56 -4.49 1.41
N SER A 98 0.84 -4.73 0.31
CA SER A 98 1.20 -5.81 -0.64
C SER A 98 2.51 -5.55 -1.38
N GLN A 99 2.88 -4.28 -1.59
CA GLN A 99 4.01 -3.89 -2.42
C GLN A 99 5.24 -3.45 -1.62
N ALA A 100 5.03 -2.71 -0.53
CA ALA A 100 6.09 -2.05 0.22
C ALA A 100 7.12 -3.05 0.77
N TRP A 101 6.70 -4.26 1.16
CA TRP A 101 7.60 -5.26 1.71
C TRP A 101 8.67 -5.69 0.71
N ASN A 102 8.25 -6.27 -0.41
CA ASN A 102 9.13 -6.76 -1.48
C ASN A 102 10.02 -5.65 -2.04
N MET A 103 9.44 -4.45 -2.22
CA MET A 103 10.17 -3.29 -2.71
C MET A 103 11.28 -2.87 -1.73
N THR A 104 10.99 -2.87 -0.43
CA THR A 104 11.96 -2.52 0.62
C THR A 104 13.07 -3.54 0.75
N PHE A 105 12.76 -4.84 0.68
CA PHE A 105 13.77 -5.89 0.67
C PHE A 105 14.71 -5.77 -0.53
N SER A 106 14.14 -5.58 -1.73
CA SER A 106 14.91 -5.43 -2.97
C SER A 106 15.84 -4.22 -2.90
N PHE A 107 15.34 -3.08 -2.41
CA PHE A 107 16.14 -1.86 -2.24
C PHE A 107 17.23 -2.02 -1.17
N TYR A 108 16.91 -2.59 -0.01
CA TYR A 108 17.87 -2.84 1.06
C TYR A 108 19.02 -3.76 0.60
N GLN A 109 18.71 -4.82 -0.14
CA GLN A 109 19.73 -5.70 -0.71
C GLN A 109 20.58 -4.96 -1.73
N SER A 110 19.97 -4.20 -2.65
CA SER A 110 20.69 -3.39 -3.64
C SER A 110 21.67 -2.41 -3.00
N LEU A 111 21.32 -1.79 -1.87
CA LEU A 111 22.23 -0.89 -1.15
C LEU A 111 23.43 -1.63 -0.54
N ARG A 112 23.24 -2.88 -0.11
CA ARG A 112 24.30 -3.69 0.50
C ARG A 112 25.22 -4.41 -0.49
N THR A 113 24.81 -4.52 -1.76
CA THR A 113 25.63 -5.11 -2.83
C THR A 113 26.56 -4.08 -3.49
N VAL A 114 26.42 -2.79 -3.17
CA VAL A 114 27.38 -1.78 -3.63
C VAL A 114 28.68 -1.97 -2.83
N PRO A 115 29.84 -2.15 -3.50
CA PRO A 115 31.12 -2.40 -2.86
C PRO A 115 31.63 -1.23 -2.02
#